data_AF-A0A7W0S833-F1
#
_entry.id   AF-A0A7W0S833-F1
#
_cell.length_a   1.000
_cell.length_b   1.000
_cell.length_c   1.000
_cell.angle_alpha   90.00
_cell.angle_beta   90.00
_cell.angle_gamma   90.00
#
_symmetry.space_group_name_H-M   'P 1'
#
loop_
_entity.id
_entity.type
_entity.pdbx_description
1 polymer ?
#
loop_
_entity_poly.entity_id
_entity_poly.type
_entity_poly.pdbx_seq_one_letter_code
_entity_poly.pdbx_strand_id
1 'polypeptide(L)' 'MSTSGEALGRAEELLAQLNEKREKLERLAQADDIDGDAAVDLIADLADLARQIEVELTRARAIVDADG' A
#
# COMPACT_ATOMS: atom_id res chain seq x y z
N MET A 1 2.09 20.21 -11.47
CA MET A 1 2.87 19.00 -11.15
C MET A 1 2.77 18.08 -12.36
N SER A 2 3.83 17.35 -12.73
CA SER A 2 3.75 16.41 -13.86
C SER A 2 2.85 15.22 -13.49
N THR A 3 2.16 14.63 -14.46
CA THR A 3 1.26 13.48 -14.27
C THR A 3 1.97 12.28 -13.64
N SER A 4 3.27 12.08 -13.93
CA SER A 4 4.12 11.08 -13.26
C SER A 4 4.35 11.41 -11.78
N GLY A 5 4.53 12.69 -11.44
CA GLY A 5 4.67 13.13 -10.05
C GLY A 5 3.39 12.97 -9.23
N GLU A 6 2.21 13.11 -9.86
CA GLU A 6 0.93 12.83 -9.21
C GLU A 6 0.76 11.33 -8.92
N ALA A 7 1.15 10.46 -9.87
CA ALA A 7 1.12 9.01 -9.66
C ALA A 7 2.10 8.58 -8.55
N LEU A 8 3.29 9.16 -8.50
CA LEU A 8 4.26 8.90 -7.43
C LEU A 8 3.76 9.38 -6.07
N GLY A 9 3.18 10.58 -5.99
CA GLY A 9 2.61 11.08 -4.73
C GLY A 9 1.49 10.19 -4.19
N ARG A 10 0.62 9.67 -5.06
CA ARG A 10 -0.39 8.67 -4.65
C ARG A 10 0.24 7.37 -4.15
N ALA A 11 1.30 6.89 -4.80
CA ALA A 11 2.00 5.69 -4.33
C ALA A 11 2.62 5.90 -2.94
N GLU A 12 3.14 7.09 -2.63
CA GLU A 12 3.65 7.45 -1.31
C GLU A 12 2.54 7.49 -0.23
N GLU A 13 1.37 8.06 -0.55
CA GLU A 13 0.20 8.07 0.34
C GLU A 13 -0.30 6.65 0.65
N LEU A 14 -0.35 5.79 -0.37
CA LEU A 14 -0.72 4.38 -0.21
C LEU A 14 0.31 3.61 0.62
N LEU A 15 1.60 3.90 0.43
CA LEU A 15 2.69 3.29 1.20
C LEU A 15 2.61 3.68 2.69
N ALA A 16 2.27 4.93 3.00
CA ALA A 16 2.05 5.37 4.38
C ALA A 16 0.92 4.56 5.04
N GLN A 17 -0.21 4.39 4.35
CA GLN A 17 -1.34 3.58 4.83
C GLN A 17 -0.97 2.10 5.01
N LEU A 18 -0.16 1.54 4.09
CA LEU A 18 0.31 0.16 4.18
C LEU A 18 1.18 -0.04 5.42
N ASN A 19 2.09 0.90 5.73
CA ASN A 19 2.92 0.83 6.92
C ASN A 19 2.09 0.91 8.20
N GLU A 20 1.08 1.79 8.27
CA GLU A 20 0.17 1.86 9.42
C GLU A 20 -0.58 0.55 9.65
N LYS A 21 -1.04 -0.11 8.58
CA LYS A 21 -1.70 -1.41 8.67
C LYS A 21 -0.74 -2.53 9.07
N ARG A 22 0.52 -2.48 8.61
CA ARG A 22 1.56 -3.43 9.01
C ARG A 22 1.84 -3.32 10.51
N GLU A 23 1.96 -2.11 11.04
CA GLU A 23 2.13 -1.88 12.48
C GLU A 23 0.93 -2.35 13.31
N LYS A 24 -0.29 -2.27 12.76
CA LYS A 24 -1.49 -2.85 13.40
C LYS A 24 -1.39 -4.38 13.44
N LEU A 25 -0.92 -5.01 12.36
CA LEU A 25 -0.78 -6.46 12.27
C LEU A 25 0.31 -6.96 13.23
N GLU A 26 1.43 -6.25 13.31
CA GLU A 26 2.51 -6.54 14.26
C GLU A 26 2.02 -6.47 15.71
N ARG A 27 1.17 -5.49 16.05
CA ARG A 27 0.55 -5.40 17.38
C ARG A 27 -0.44 -6.53 17.64
N LEU A 28 -1.26 -6.89 16.66
CA LEU A 28 -2.21 -8.00 16.77
C LEU A 28 -1.49 -9.33 17.02
N ALA A 29 -0.36 -9.56 16.33
CA ALA A 29 0.46 -10.76 16.49
C ALA A 29 1.16 -10.86 17.86
N GLN A 30 1.24 -9.75 18.61
CA GLN A 30 1.81 -9.70 19.96
C GLN A 30 0.74 -9.81 21.06
N ALA A 31 -0.54 -9.86 20.72
CA ALA A 31 -1.62 -9.97 21.69
C ALA A 31 -1.67 -11.39 22.31
N ASP A 32 -2.02 -11.48 23.59
CA ASP A 32 -2.17 -12.76 24.31
C ASP A 32 -3.34 -13.61 23.75
N ASP A 33 -4.34 -12.96 23.15
CA ASP A 33 -5.46 -13.60 22.44
C ASP A 33 -5.58 -12.97 21.04
N ILE A 34 -5.28 -13.78 20.02
CA ILE A 34 -5.25 -13.32 18.63
C ILE A 34 -6.65 -13.51 18.03
N ASP A 35 -7.28 -12.41 17.65
CA ASP A 35 -8.47 -12.44 16.80
C ASP A 35 -8.06 -12.81 15.36
N GLY A 36 -8.28 -14.08 15.01
CA GLY A 36 -7.89 -14.65 13.72
C GLY A 36 -8.65 -14.05 12.54
N ASP A 37 -9.92 -13.71 12.71
CA ASP A 37 -10.73 -13.09 11.65
C ASP A 37 -10.23 -11.67 11.37
N ALA A 38 -9.97 -10.89 12.43
CA ALA A 38 -9.38 -9.56 12.30
C ALA A 38 -7.97 -9.61 11.66
N ALA A 39 -7.18 -10.66 11.92
CA ALA A 39 -5.88 -10.84 11.30
C ALA A 39 -5.99 -11.10 9.79
N VAL A 40 -6.94 -11.94 9.38
CA VAL A 40 -7.19 -12.25 7.96
C VAL A 40 -7.65 -11.00 7.21
N ASP A 41 -8.59 -10.25 7.77
CA ASP A 41 -9.07 -9.00 7.16
C ASP A 41 -7.92 -7.99 6.99
N LEU A 42 -7.06 -7.85 8.00
CA LEU A 42 -5.93 -6.92 7.95
C LEU A 42 -4.88 -7.35 6.90
N ILE A 43 -4.66 -8.65 6.72
CA ILE A 43 -3.78 -9.18 5.67
C ILE A 43 -4.39 -8.94 4.29
N ALA A 44 -5.71 -9.10 4.12
CA ALA A 44 -6.40 -8.82 2.87
C ALA A 44 -6.27 -7.33 2.49
N ASP A 45 -6.46 -6.42 3.45
CA ASP A 45 -6.27 -4.99 3.25
C ASP A 45 -4.83 -4.64 2.85
N LEU A 46 -3.83 -5.27 3.49
CA LEU A 46 -2.43 -5.08 3.15
C LEU A 46 -2.12 -5.54 1.71
N ALA A 47 -2.66 -6.67 1.29
CA ALA A 47 -2.50 -7.18 -0.07
C ALA A 47 -3.16 -6.26 -1.11
N ASP A 48 -4.29 -5.66 -0.77
CA ASP A 48 -4.96 -4.71 -1.65
C ASP A 48 -4.17 -3.40 -1.81
N LEU A 49 -3.68 -2.84 -0.70
CA LEU A 49 -2.82 -1.66 -0.74
C LEU A 49 -1.54 -1.91 -1.54
N ALA A 50 -0.90 -3.07 -1.38
CA ALA A 50 0.28 -3.43 -2.17
C ALA A 50 -0.02 -3.42 -3.67
N ARG A 51 -1.16 -4.00 -4.08
CA ARG A 51 -1.59 -3.99 -5.48
C ARG A 51 -1.84 -2.57 -6.01
N GLN A 52 -2.46 -1.70 -5.20
CA GLN A 52 -2.70 -0.31 -5.59
C GLN A 52 -1.40 0.48 -5.78
N ILE A 53 -0.40 0.25 -4.92
CA ILE A 53 0.94 0.84 -5.05
C ILE A 53 1.60 0.40 -6.35
N GLU A 54 1.57 -0.91 -6.66
CA GLU A 54 2.12 -1.44 -7.92
C GLU A 54 1.46 -0.81 -9.16
N VAL A 55 0.15 -0.56 -9.12
CA VAL A 55 -0.59 0.10 -10.20
C VAL A 55 -0.11 1.53 -10.42
N GLU A 56 0.01 2.34 -9.35
CA GLU A 56 0.45 3.74 -9.48
C GLU A 56 1.93 3.82 -9.89
N LEU A 57 2.79 2.92 -9.42
CA LEU A 57 4.19 2.84 -9.87
C LEU A 57 4.30 2.46 -11.36
N THR A 58 3.50 1.49 -11.80
CA THR A 58 3.43 1.09 -13.21
C THR A 58 2.95 2.24 -14.09
N ARG A 59 1.94 2.99 -13.61
CA ARG A 59 1.43 4.19 -14.28
C ARG A 59 2.49 5.28 -14.36
N ALA A 60 3.19 5.58 -13.26
CA ALA A 60 4.25 6.57 -13.23
C ALA A 60 5.36 6.23 -14.24
N ARG A 61 5.74 4.96 -14.34
CA ARG A 61 6.71 4.46 -15.32
C ARG A 61 6.22 4.63 -16.76
N ALA A 62 4.98 4.25 -17.05
CA ALA A 62 4.40 4.37 -18.39
C ALA A 62 4.35 5.84 -18.87
N ILE A 63 4.14 6.80 -17.96
CA ILE A 63 4.18 8.22 -18.28
C ILE A 63 5.60 8.66 -18.62
N VAL A 64 6.60 8.27 -17.83
CA VAL A 64 8.01 8.58 -18.10
C VAL A 64 8.46 8.00 -19.44
N ASP A 65 8.07 6.76 -19.73
CA ASP A 65 8.39 6.09 -21.00
C ASP A 65 7.72 6.75 -22.22
N ALA A 66 6.59 7.46 -22.02
CA ALA A 66 5.87 8.18 -23.08
C ALA A 66 6.34 9.63 -23.28
N ASP A 67 6.92 10.24 -22.24
CA ASP A 67 7.44 11.62 -22.25
C ASP A 67 8.93 11.70 -22.71
N GLY A 68 9.61 10.57 -22.89
CA GLY A 68 11.01 10.47 -23.33
C GLY A 68 11.19 10.17 -24.82
#